data_AF-A0A1I3L4J8-F1
#
_entry.id   AF-A0A1I3L4J8-F1
#
_cell.length_a   1.000
_cell.length_b   1.000
_cell.length_c   1.000
_cell.angle_alpha   90.00
_cell.angle_beta   90.00
_cell.angle_gamma   90.00
#
_symmetry.space_group_name_H-M   'P 1'
#
loop_
_entity.id
_entity.type
_entity.pdbx_description
1 polymer ?
#
loop_
_entity_poly.entity_id
_entity_poly.type
_entity_poly.pdbx_seq_one_letter_code
_entity_poly.pdbx_strand_id
1 'polypeptide(L)' 'MALDGTGWYRSHTLKLPHNLRLLMLSPSSPENNSVENLWDESRKESLHNCVFDSLDALENHLEAVMQHDNRS' A
#
# COMPACT_ATOMS: atom_id res chain seq x y z
N MET A 1 -9.70 -6.28 7.45
CA MET A 1 -8.61 -5.46 6.88
C MET A 1 -7.42 -5.56 7.81
N ALA A 2 -6.24 -5.90 7.28
CA ALA A 2 -5.00 -5.90 8.03
C ALA A 2 -4.41 -4.48 8.00
N LEU A 3 -3.98 -3.98 9.15
CA LEU A 3 -3.42 -2.65 9.30
C LEU A 3 -2.06 -2.75 9.97
N ASP A 4 -1.12 -1.92 9.52
CA ASP A 4 0.14 -1.72 10.21
C ASP A 4 -0.11 -1.01 11.55
N GLY A 5 0.79 -1.21 12.51
CA GLY A 5 0.65 -0.72 13.88
C GLY A 5 0.66 0.81 14.04
N THR A 6 0.65 1.58 12.95
CA THR A 6 0.79 3.04 12.95
C THR A 6 -0.41 3.72 13.61
N GLY A 7 -0.13 4.77 14.38
CA GLY A 7 -1.07 5.33 15.37
C GLY A 7 -2.37 5.90 14.81
N TRP A 8 -2.44 6.18 13.50
CA TRP A 8 -3.59 6.82 12.87
C TRP A 8 -4.86 5.96 12.89
N TYR A 9 -4.73 4.64 12.90
CA TYR A 9 -5.87 3.71 12.92
C TYR A 9 -6.48 3.48 14.31
N ARG A 10 -5.88 4.03 15.37
CA ARG A 10 -6.40 3.93 16.75
C ARG A 10 -7.40 5.03 17.11
N SER A 11 -7.75 5.90 16.16
CA SER A 11 -8.76 6.93 16.40
C SER A 11 -10.15 6.28 16.54
N HIS A 12 -10.83 6.55 17.65
CA HIS A 12 -12.18 6.06 17.94
C HIS A 12 -13.26 6.68 17.02
N THR A 13 -12.86 7.52 16.07
CA THR A 13 -13.76 8.17 15.10
C THR A 13 -14.08 7.29 13.88
N LEU A 14 -13.34 6.20 13.65
CA LEU A 14 -13.58 5.31 12.52
C LEU A 14 -14.77 4.39 12.81
N LYS A 15 -15.92 4.66 12.19
CA LYS A 15 -17.11 3.82 12.29
C LYS A 15 -17.00 2.61 11.35
N LEU A 16 -16.68 1.44 11.90
CA LEU A 16 -16.65 0.19 11.15
C LEU A 16 -18.07 -0.35 10.92
N PRO A 17 -18.40 -0.77 9.69
CA PRO A 17 -19.63 -1.51 9.44
C PRO A 17 -19.57 -2.90 10.10
N HIS A 18 -20.73 -3.47 10.42
CA HIS A 18 -20.87 -4.71 11.21
C HIS A 18 -20.23 -5.95 10.55
N ASN A 19 -19.93 -5.89 9.25
CA ASN A 19 -19.31 -6.97 8.47
C ASN A 19 -17.79 -6.83 8.33
N LEU A 20 -17.15 -5.81 8.91
CA LEU A 20 -15.71 -5.56 8.76
C LEU A 20 -15.01 -5.58 10.11
N ARG A 21 -13.90 -6.32 10.19
CA ARG A 21 -13.01 -6.34 11.36
C ARG A 21 -11.62 -5.84 10.98
N LEU A 22 -11.00 -5.09 11.89
CA LEU A 22 -9.61 -4.66 11.78
C LEU A 22 -8.71 -5.68 12.49
N LEU A 23 -7.68 -6.11 11.80
CA LEU A 23 -6.61 -6.96 12.34
C LEU A 23 -5.36 -6.09 12.43
N MET A 24 -4.94 -5.77 13.65
CA MET A 24 -3.69 -5.06 13.88
C MET A 24 -2.54 -6.06 13.73
N LEU A 25 -1.66 -5.81 12.76
CA LEU A 25 -0.44 -6.60 12.62
C LEU A 25 0.57 -6.19 13.69
N SER A 26 1.34 -7.16 14.19
CA SER A 26 2.46 -6.87 15.09
C SER A 26 3.46 -5.95 14.38
N PRO A 27 3.98 -4.90 15.04
CA PRO A 27 4.84 -3.88 14.42
C PRO A 27 6.16 -4.42 13.85
N SER A 28 6.50 -5.68 14.10
CA SER A 28 7.76 -6.31 13.69
C SER A 28 7.66 -7.18 12.43
N SER A 29 6.54 -7.19 11.71
CA SER A 29 6.38 -8.05 10.51
C SER A 29 5.84 -7.27 9.29
N PRO A 30 6.63 -6.34 8.72
CA PRO A 30 6.27 -5.65 7.49
C PRO A 30 6.07 -6.63 6.31
N GLU A 31 6.81 -7.74 6.29
CA GLU A 31 6.67 -8.82 5.31
C GLU A 31 5.28 -9.49 5.30
N ASN A 32 4.54 -9.40 6.41
CA ASN A 32 3.21 -10.00 6.53
C ASN A 32 2.09 -9.01 6.15
N ASN A 33 2.45 -7.78 5.78
CA ASN A 33 1.54 -6.80 5.20
C ASN A 33 1.64 -6.89 3.67
N SER A 34 0.63 -7.47 3.02
CA SER A 34 0.60 -7.60 1.54
C SER A 34 0.76 -6.25 0.83
N VAL A 35 0.39 -5.13 1.47
CA VAL A 35 0.58 -3.78 0.93
C VAL A 35 2.07 -3.40 0.88
N GLU A 36 2.86 -3.74 1.91
CA GLU A 36 4.31 -3.50 1.92
C GLU A 36 5.01 -4.31 0.82
N ASN A 37 4.58 -5.55 0.59
CA ASN A 37 5.13 -6.39 -0.48
C ASN A 37 4.87 -5.79 -1.86
N LEU A 38 3.64 -5.33 -2.12
CA LEU A 38 3.26 -4.65 -3.37
C LEU A 38 4.12 -3.40 -3.63
N TRP A 39 4.37 -2.60 -2.59
CA TRP A 39 5.22 -1.42 -2.68
C TRP A 39 6.69 -1.76 -2.90
N ASP A 40 7.19 -2.84 -2.31
CA ASP A 40 8.56 -3.31 -2.50
C ASP A 40 8.80 -3.77 -3.95
N GLU A 41 7.87 -4.56 -4.51
CA GLU A 41 7.89 -5.01 -5.90
C GLU A 41 7.80 -3.83 -6.87
N SER A 42 6.83 -2.93 -6.68
CA SER A 42 6.65 -1.74 -7.53
C SER A 42 7.90 -0.85 -7.53
N ARG A 43 8.56 -0.69 -6.37
CA ARG A 43 9.80 0.09 -6.25
C ARG A 43 10.97 -0.55 -6.98
N LYS A 44 11.12 -1.87 -6.85
CA LYS A 44 12.22 -2.63 -7.47
C LYS A 44 12.06 -2.71 -8.98
N GLU A 45 10.87 -3.05 -9.47
CA GLU A 45 10.67 -3.36 -10.88
C GLU A 45 10.45 -2.11 -11.74
N SER A 46 9.77 -1.09 -11.21
CA SER A 46 9.21 -0.03 -12.07
C SER A 46 9.50 1.41 -11.64
N LEU A 47 10.00 1.64 -10.43
CA LEU A 47 10.33 2.99 -9.94
C LEU A 47 11.83 3.18 -9.63
N HIS A 48 12.66 2.18 -9.87
CA HIS A 48 14.09 2.29 -9.61
C HIS A 48 14.72 3.32 -10.57
N ASN A 49 15.39 4.34 -10.02
CA ASN A 49 16.07 5.38 -10.78
C ASN A 49 15.19 6.19 -11.77
N CYS A 50 13.87 6.23 -11.57
CA CYS A 50 12.99 7.10 -12.34
C CYS A 50 12.92 8.50 -11.72
N VAL A 51 13.07 9.53 -12.55
CA VAL A 51 12.81 10.93 -12.18
C VAL A 51 11.55 11.37 -12.91
N PHE A 52 10.61 11.97 -12.17
CA PHE A 52 9.35 12.44 -12.72
C PHE A 52 9.29 13.96 -12.66
N ASP A 53 8.81 14.58 -13.73
CA ASP A 53 8.71 16.04 -13.85
C ASP A 53 7.55 16.64 -13.02
N SER A 54 6.61 15.81 -12.56
CA SER A 54 5.46 16.21 -11.76
C SER A 54 4.87 15.04 -10.95
N LEU A 55 4.03 15.36 -9.97
CA LEU A 55 3.28 14.33 -9.23
C LEU A 55 2.30 13.59 -10.14
N ASP A 56 1.63 14.28 -11.07
CA ASP A 56 0.75 13.62 -12.06
C ASP A 56 1.51 12.59 -12.90
N ALA A 57 2.75 12.88 -13.30
CA ALA A 57 3.58 11.94 -14.05
C ALA A 57 3.93 10.68 -13.23
N LEU A 58 4.18 10.85 -11.92
CA LEU A 58 4.41 9.74 -11.01
C LEU A 58 3.13 8.90 -10.81
N GLU A 59 1.99 9.55 -10.58
CA GLU A 59 0.70 8.86 -10.36
C GLU A 59 0.26 8.06 -11.59
N ASN A 60 0.36 8.65 -12.78
CA ASN A 60 0.05 7.96 -14.04
C ASN A 60 0.96 6.75 -14.28
N HIS A 61 2.25 6.87 -13.96
CA HIS A 61 3.19 5.76 -14.07
C HIS A 61 2.86 4.63 -13.09
N LEU A 62 2.52 4.98 -11.84
CA LEU A 62 2.10 4.01 -10.83
C LEU A 62 0.82 3.26 -11.25
N GLU A 63 -0.17 3.97 -11.80
CA GLU A 63 -1.39 3.36 -12.31
C GLU A 63 -1.09 2.35 -13.42
N ALA A 64 -0.24 2.72 -14.38
CA ALA A 64 0.14 1.84 -15.48
C ALA A 64 0.84 0.55 -14.97
N VAL A 65 1.73 0.67 -13.98
CA VAL A 65 2.42 -0.47 -13.35
C VAL A 65 1.42 -1.40 -12.68
N MET A 66 0.49 -0.85 -11.89
CA MET A 66 -0.53 -1.64 -11.19
C MET A 66 -1.51 -2.35 -12.15
N GLN A 67 -1.84 -1.74 -13.29
CA GLN A 67 -2.69 -2.36 -14.32
C GLN A 67 -1.99 -3.48 -15.08
N HIS A 68 -0.66 -3.43 -15.23
CA HIS A 68 0.13 -4.46 -15.89
C HIS A 68 0.27 -5.71 -15.00
N ASP A 69 0.48 -5.52 -13.70
CA ASP A 69 0.60 -6.61 -12.71
C ASP A 69 -0.69 -7.43 -12.59
N ASN A 70 -1.85 -6.77 -12.58
CA ASN A 70 -3.17 -7.43 -12.46
C ASN A 70 -3.61 -8.24 -13.71
N ARG A 71 -2.80 -8.26 -14.79
CA ARG A 71 -3.06 -9.03 -16.02
C ARG A 71 -2.17 -10.26 -16.19
N SER A 72 -1.19 -10.49 -15.32
CA SER A 72 -0.28 -11.64 -15.35
C SER A 72 -0.76 -12.76 -14.42
#